data_AF-A0A0B5HM99-F1
#
_entry.id   AF-A0A0B5HM99-F1
#
_cell.length_a   1.000
_cell.length_b   1.000
_cell.length_c   1.000
_cell.angle_alpha   90.00
_cell.angle_beta   90.00
_cell.angle_gamma   90.00
#
_symmetry.space_group_name_H-M   'P 1'
#
loop_
_entity.id
_entity.type
_entity.pdbx_description
1 polymer ?
#
loop_
_entity_poly.entity_id
_entity_poly.type
_entity_poly.pdbx_seq_one_letter_code
_entity_poly.pdbx_strand_id
1 'polypeptide(L)'
;PNIQVGEYIEEPLEPIEFGRIGAQAAKQAILQKIRDAEREQVLNDFLDRGETIVSGTIKRMDKGDAIIETGKIEARLPRSEMIPKENLRVADRVRAFVLRVDHAARGQQVILSRTSPEFIRQLFENEVPEIEQGLLEIKAAARDAGVRAKIAVVAYDKRIDPIGTCVGMRGSRVTAVRNELGGEQVDIVLWSEDPAQFVIGALAPANVESIVVDEDKSP
;
A
#
# COMPACT_ATOMS: atom_id res chain seq x y z
N PRO A 1 21.35 -10.40 -52.51
CA PRO A 1 20.45 -11.17 -53.42
C PRO A 1 19.43 -12.09 -52.74
N ASN A 2 19.51 -12.36 -51.42
CA ASN A 2 18.57 -13.21 -50.69
C ASN A 2 17.60 -12.45 -49.77
N ILE A 3 17.30 -11.19 -50.07
CA ILE A 3 16.44 -10.37 -49.19
C ILE A 3 14.98 -10.38 -49.65
N GLN A 4 14.05 -10.50 -48.71
CA GLN A 4 12.60 -10.56 -48.98
C GLN A 4 11.94 -9.20 -48.79
N VAL A 5 10.74 -9.04 -49.36
CA VAL A 5 9.95 -7.81 -49.22
C VAL A 5 9.57 -7.62 -47.75
N GLY A 6 10.05 -6.54 -47.14
CA GLY A 6 9.86 -6.22 -45.72
C GLY A 6 11.13 -6.33 -44.87
N GLU A 7 12.21 -6.87 -45.42
CA GLU A 7 13.52 -6.94 -44.76
C GLU A 7 14.38 -5.71 -45.08
N TYR A 8 15.33 -5.40 -44.20
CA TYR A 8 16.23 -4.26 -44.29
C TYR A 8 17.66 -4.71 -44.66
N ILE A 9 18.31 -3.99 -45.58
CA ILE A 9 19.74 -4.11 -45.82
C ILE A 9 20.44 -3.08 -44.92
N GLU A 10 21.31 -3.55 -44.03
CA GLU A 10 22.19 -2.67 -43.27
C GLU A 10 23.45 -2.37 -44.11
N GLU A 11 23.67 -1.10 -44.43
CA GLU A 11 24.93 -0.64 -45.03
C GLU A 11 25.91 -0.19 -43.95
N PRO A 12 27.13 -0.74 -43.89
CA PRO A 12 28.14 -0.30 -42.95
C PRO A 12 28.59 1.12 -43.30
N LEU A 13 28.40 2.05 -42.36
CA LEU A 13 28.91 3.41 -42.45
C LEU A 13 30.39 3.47 -42.02
N GLU A 14 31.12 4.45 -42.54
CA GLU A 14 32.49 4.72 -42.09
C GLU A 14 32.53 5.02 -40.58
N PRO A 15 33.54 4.51 -39.85
CA PRO A 15 33.66 4.77 -38.42
C PRO A 15 33.81 6.27 -38.15
N ILE A 16 32.84 6.87 -37.46
CA ILE A 16 32.97 8.24 -36.98
C ILE A 16 33.97 8.21 -35.82
N GLU A 17 35.09 8.93 -35.95
CA GLU A 17 36.02 9.09 -34.83
C GLU A 17 35.35 9.91 -33.71
N PHE A 18 34.96 9.21 -32.64
CA PHE A 18 34.49 9.87 -31.44
C PHE A 18 35.65 10.64 -30.81
N GLY A 19 35.66 11.96 -30.98
CA GLY A 19 36.55 12.83 -30.21
C GLY A 19 36.34 12.66 -28.70
N ARG A 20 37.23 13.24 -27.88
CA ARG A 20 37.17 13.16 -26.41
C ARG A 20 35.79 13.46 -25.81
N ILE A 21 35.03 14.39 -26.40
CA ILE A 21 33.68 14.76 -25.98
C ILE A 21 32.68 13.60 -26.22
N GLY A 22 32.75 12.96 -27.40
CA GLY A 22 31.90 11.83 -27.74
C GLY A 22 32.18 10.60 -26.87
N ALA A 23 33.46 10.32 -26.59
CA ALA A 23 33.85 9.25 -25.68
C ALA A 23 33.34 9.49 -24.24
N GLN A 24 33.39 10.74 -23.76
CA GLN A 24 32.83 11.10 -22.45
C GLN A 24 31.30 10.99 -22.41
N ALA A 25 30.61 11.43 -23.47
CA ALA A 25 29.17 11.30 -23.59
C ALA A 25 28.72 9.83 -23.61
N ALA A 26 29.43 8.99 -24.38
CA ALA A 26 29.19 7.54 -24.40
C ALA A 26 29.40 6.91 -23.03
N LYS A 27 30.49 7.26 -22.33
CA LYS A 27 30.74 6.79 -20.95
C LYS A 27 29.59 7.18 -20.01
N GLN A 28 29.10 8.42 -20.07
CA GLN A 28 27.97 8.87 -19.25
C GLN A 28 26.68 8.13 -19.60
N ALA A 29 26.39 7.91 -20.88
CA ALA A 29 25.22 7.15 -21.31
C ALA A 29 25.25 5.70 -20.83
N ILE A 30 26.41 5.05 -20.89
CA ILE A 30 26.61 3.68 -20.39
C ILE A 30 26.40 3.64 -18.86
N LEU A 31 27.04 4.54 -18.12
CA LEU A 31 26.89 4.60 -16.66
C LEU A 31 25.45 4.87 -16.23
N GLN A 32 24.73 5.71 -16.98
CA GLN A 32 23.32 5.96 -16.72
C GLN A 32 22.48 4.70 -16.92
N LYS A 33 22.67 3.97 -18.04
CA LYS A 33 21.97 2.70 -18.30
C LYS A 33 22.24 1.64 -17.24
N ILE A 34 23.48 1.53 -16.77
CA ILE A 34 23.84 0.60 -15.69
C ILE A 34 23.07 0.95 -14.40
N ARG A 35 23.04 2.23 -14.02
CA ARG A 35 22.30 2.69 -12.83
C ARG A 35 20.79 2.55 -12.96
N ASP A 36 20.24 2.67 -14.17
CA ASP A 36 18.82 2.45 -14.43
C ASP A 36 18.49 0.96 -14.24
N ALA A 37 19.30 0.06 -14.83
CA ALA A 37 19.13 -1.38 -14.70
C ALA A 37 19.30 -1.89 -13.25
N GLU A 38 20.29 -1.38 -12.50
CA GLU A 38 20.47 -1.70 -11.08
C GLU A 38 19.25 -1.28 -10.25
N ARG A 39 18.68 -0.10 -10.51
CA ARG A 39 17.49 0.36 -9.79
C ARG A 39 16.27 -0.50 -10.08
N GLU A 40 16.06 -0.83 -11.34
CA GLU A 40 14.96 -1.70 -11.77
C GLU A 40 15.07 -3.09 -11.13
N GLN A 41 16.28 -3.66 -11.08
CA GLN A 41 16.52 -4.92 -10.40
C GLN A 41 16.17 -4.83 -8.90
N VAL A 42 16.63 -3.79 -8.20
CA VAL A 42 16.36 -3.63 -6.77
C VAL A 42 14.85 -3.42 -6.50
N LEU A 43 14.14 -2.73 -7.40
CA LEU A 43 12.69 -2.59 -7.30
C LEU A 43 11.97 -3.94 -7.50
N ASN A 44 12.37 -4.72 -8.51
CA ASN A 44 11.78 -6.03 -8.75
C ASN A 44 12.03 -6.98 -7.55
N ASP A 45 13.25 -7.00 -7.02
CA ASP A 45 13.59 -7.74 -5.79
C ASP A 45 12.74 -7.30 -4.57
N PHE A 46 12.24 -6.06 -4.55
CA PHE A 46 11.32 -5.58 -3.53
C PHE A 46 9.90 -6.07 -3.79
N LEU A 47 9.40 -5.95 -5.02
CA LEU A 47 8.05 -6.37 -5.41
C LEU A 47 7.84 -7.88 -5.29
N ASP A 48 8.88 -8.68 -5.59
CA ASP A 48 8.84 -10.13 -5.50
C ASP A 48 8.63 -10.65 -4.06
N ARG A 49 8.84 -9.81 -3.05
CA ARG A 49 8.54 -10.16 -1.65
C ARG A 49 7.05 -10.13 -1.33
N GLY A 50 6.25 -9.46 -2.16
CA GLY A 50 4.81 -9.32 -1.93
C GLY A 50 4.46 -8.51 -0.69
N GLU A 51 5.38 -7.70 -0.15
CA GLU A 51 5.13 -6.88 1.04
C GLU A 51 4.12 -5.77 0.74
N THR A 52 2.96 -5.82 1.38
CA THR A 52 1.90 -4.81 1.28
C THR A 52 2.11 -3.64 2.22
N ILE A 53 2.72 -3.88 3.39
CA ILE A 53 3.14 -2.86 4.35
C ILE A 53 4.66 -2.76 4.35
N VAL A 54 5.15 -1.58 3.99
CA VAL A 54 6.55 -1.21 4.14
C VAL A 54 6.80 -0.71 5.56
N SER A 55 7.87 -1.20 6.17
CA SER A 55 8.43 -0.63 7.39
C SER A 55 9.78 0.00 7.07
N GLY A 56 10.01 1.23 7.52
CA GLY A 56 11.27 1.94 7.25
C GLY A 56 11.50 3.12 8.16
N THR A 57 12.61 3.82 7.93
CA THR A 57 12.99 5.02 8.69
C THR A 57 12.86 6.24 7.80
N ILE A 58 12.28 7.33 8.32
CA ILE A 58 12.19 8.59 7.60
C ILE A 58 13.59 9.20 7.49
N LYS A 59 14.13 9.22 6.28
CA LYS A 59 15.47 9.74 6.00
C LYS A 59 15.48 11.26 5.88
N ARG A 60 14.43 11.82 5.27
CA ARG A 60 14.26 13.26 5.08
C ARG A 60 12.80 13.62 4.77
N MET A 61 12.51 14.91 4.83
CA MET A 61 11.22 15.50 4.47
C MET A 61 11.39 16.45 3.28
N ASP A 62 10.77 16.16 2.15
CA ASP A 62 10.88 16.91 0.90
C ASP A 62 9.56 17.64 0.62
N LYS A 63 9.52 18.97 0.85
CA LYS A 63 8.32 19.81 0.66
C LYS A 63 7.06 19.30 1.37
N GLY A 64 7.23 18.59 2.48
CA GLY A 64 6.16 18.00 3.28
C GLY A 64 5.94 16.51 3.06
N ASP A 65 6.53 15.92 2.02
CA ASP A 65 6.50 14.47 1.80
C ASP A 65 7.63 13.79 2.58
N ALA A 66 7.36 12.60 3.11
CA ALA A 66 8.37 11.83 3.82
C ALA A 66 9.05 10.87 2.84
N ILE A 67 10.39 10.89 2.82
CA ILE A 67 11.18 9.88 2.11
C ILE A 67 11.63 8.83 3.12
N ILE A 68 11.13 7.63 2.93
CA ILE A 68 11.30 6.50 3.82
C ILE A 68 12.33 5.56 3.21
N GLU A 69 13.39 5.28 3.96
CA GLU A 69 14.40 4.30 3.59
C GLU A 69 14.00 2.94 4.14
N THR A 70 13.93 1.94 3.25
CA THR A 70 13.66 0.55 3.60
C THR A 70 14.61 -0.37 2.83
N GLY A 71 15.54 -1.00 3.55
CA GLY A 71 16.59 -1.82 2.95
C GLY A 71 17.43 -1.06 1.93
N LYS A 72 17.27 -1.40 0.64
CA LYS A 72 18.03 -0.80 -0.48
C LYS A 72 17.22 0.19 -1.31
N ILE A 73 15.94 0.42 -0.99
CA ILE A 73 15.08 1.35 -1.73
C ILE A 73 14.69 2.56 -0.88
N GLU A 74 14.38 3.66 -1.58
CA GLU A 74 13.67 4.80 -1.01
C GLU A 74 12.23 4.80 -1.52
N ALA A 75 11.28 4.87 -0.59
CA ALA A 75 9.86 5.02 -0.87
C ALA A 75 9.39 6.43 -0.46
N ARG A 76 8.33 6.92 -1.10
CA ARG A 76 7.77 8.25 -0.82
C ARG A 76 6.40 8.09 -0.20
N LEU A 77 6.19 8.73 0.94
CA LEU A 77 4.89 8.93 1.55
C LEU A 77 4.47 10.39 1.30
N PRO A 78 3.55 10.65 0.35
CA PRO A 78 3.06 11.98 0.08
C PRO A 78 2.32 12.56 1.28
N ARG A 79 2.39 13.89 1.47
CA ARG A 79 1.66 14.59 2.54
C ARG A 79 0.14 14.34 2.49
N SER A 80 -0.43 14.19 1.30
CA SER A 80 -1.86 13.87 1.12
C SER A 80 -2.23 12.47 1.61
N GLU A 81 -1.25 11.58 1.69
CA GLU A 81 -1.41 10.19 2.09
C GLU A 81 -0.92 9.94 3.54
N MET A 82 -0.55 11.00 4.27
CA MET A 82 -0.25 10.93 5.70
C MET A 82 -1.53 11.06 6.52
N ILE A 83 -1.57 10.43 7.69
CA ILE A 83 -2.71 10.60 8.60
C ILE A 83 -2.75 12.08 9.03
N PRO A 84 -3.92 12.74 8.96
CA PRO A 84 -4.05 14.14 9.38
C PRO A 84 -3.55 14.37 10.81
N LYS A 85 -2.75 15.43 11.01
CA LYS A 85 -2.15 15.82 12.30
C LYS A 85 -1.14 14.84 12.88
N GLU A 86 -0.76 13.81 12.11
CA GLU A 86 0.35 12.94 12.47
C GLU A 86 1.68 13.73 12.49
N ASN A 87 2.50 13.51 13.52
CA ASN A 87 3.77 14.22 13.69
C ASN A 87 4.94 13.32 13.31
N LEU A 88 5.15 13.12 12.00
CA LEU A 88 6.28 12.37 11.46
C LEU A 88 7.54 13.24 11.40
N ARG A 89 8.65 12.73 11.94
CA ARG A 89 9.95 13.41 11.95
C ARG A 89 11.03 12.57 11.28
N VAL A 90 12.09 13.25 10.88
CA VAL A 90 13.32 12.57 10.41
C VAL A 90 13.84 11.66 11.53
N ALA A 91 14.30 10.47 11.13
CA ALA A 91 14.72 9.36 11.97
C ALA A 91 13.60 8.56 12.67
N ASP A 92 12.33 8.96 12.54
CA ASP A 92 11.22 8.13 13.05
C ASP A 92 11.09 6.86 12.21
N ARG A 93 10.75 5.75 12.87
CA ARG A 93 10.28 4.54 12.19
C ARG A 93 8.81 4.68 11.87
N VAL A 94 8.44 4.33 10.65
CA VAL A 94 7.07 4.42 10.17
C VAL A 94 6.72 3.19 9.35
N ARG A 95 5.47 2.74 9.48
CA ARG A 95 4.89 1.73 8.60
C ARG A 95 3.94 2.41 7.62
N ALA A 96 3.83 1.92 6.39
CA ALA A 96 2.84 2.44 5.45
C ALA A 96 2.47 1.39 4.41
N PHE A 97 1.26 1.49 3.90
CA PHE A 97 0.78 0.63 2.83
C PHE A 97 1.38 1.05 1.48
N VAL A 98 1.74 0.08 0.64
CA VAL A 98 2.17 0.35 -0.74
C VAL A 98 0.94 0.71 -1.58
N LEU A 99 0.75 2.00 -1.85
CA LEU A 99 -0.38 2.49 -2.63
C LEU A 99 -0.23 2.14 -4.11
N ARG A 100 0.95 2.41 -4.68
CA ARG A 100 1.26 2.12 -6.08
C ARG A 100 2.76 2.21 -6.36
N VAL A 101 3.17 1.65 -7.49
CA VAL A 101 4.51 1.79 -8.04
C VAL A 101 4.47 2.70 -9.27
N ASP A 102 5.37 3.67 -9.32
CA ASP A 102 5.54 4.62 -10.41
C ASP A 102 6.89 4.39 -11.10
N HIS A 103 6.89 3.54 -12.14
CA HIS A 103 8.11 3.20 -12.86
C HIS A 103 8.73 4.39 -13.60
N ALA A 104 7.95 5.43 -13.93
CA ALA A 104 8.42 6.62 -14.62
C ALA A 104 9.18 7.59 -13.70
N ALA A 105 9.01 7.45 -12.37
CA ALA A 105 9.73 8.26 -11.41
C ALA A 105 11.23 7.91 -11.43
N ARG A 106 12.10 8.89 -11.73
CA ARG A 106 13.56 8.71 -11.67
C ARG A 106 14.11 8.55 -10.24
N GLY A 107 13.27 8.79 -9.23
CA GLY A 107 13.63 8.75 -7.81
C GLY A 107 12.88 7.65 -7.07
N GLN A 108 12.04 8.03 -6.11
CA GLN A 108 11.23 7.09 -5.32
C GLN A 108 10.10 6.55 -6.20
N GLN A 109 10.22 5.29 -6.62
CA GLN A 109 9.22 4.61 -7.45
C GLN A 109 8.08 4.04 -6.61
N VAL A 110 8.30 3.76 -5.32
CA VAL A 110 7.26 3.22 -4.43
C VAL A 110 6.53 4.37 -3.74
N ILE A 111 5.24 4.51 -4.01
CA ILE A 111 4.35 5.48 -3.36
C ILE A 111 3.59 4.79 -2.24
N LEU A 112 3.68 5.36 -1.04
CA LEU A 112 3.11 4.82 0.17
C LEU A 112 1.87 5.61 0.60
N SER A 113 1.02 4.97 1.41
CA SER A 113 -0.13 5.60 2.04
C SER A 113 -0.35 5.10 3.46
N ARG A 114 -0.68 6.03 4.35
CA ARG A 114 -1.18 5.76 5.71
C ARG A 114 -2.66 6.13 5.86
N THR A 115 -3.30 6.69 4.82
CA THR A 115 -4.73 7.04 4.79
C THR A 115 -5.60 5.98 4.12
N SER A 116 -5.02 5.13 3.26
CA SER A 116 -5.74 4.06 2.55
C SER A 116 -6.52 3.13 3.51
N PRO A 117 -7.76 2.73 3.17
CA PRO A 117 -8.49 1.68 3.88
C PRO A 117 -7.77 0.33 3.85
N GLU A 118 -6.95 0.05 2.83
CA GLU A 118 -6.18 -1.19 2.77
C GLU A 118 -5.08 -1.24 3.83
N PHE A 119 -4.63 -0.08 4.33
CA PHE A 119 -3.64 -0.06 5.41
C PHE A 119 -4.20 -0.69 6.70
N ILE A 120 -5.44 -0.37 7.08
CA ILE A 120 -6.04 -0.97 8.29
C ILE A 120 -6.30 -2.47 8.09
N ARG A 121 -6.70 -2.92 6.89
CA ARG A 121 -6.88 -4.35 6.60
C ARG A 121 -5.58 -5.12 6.83
N GLN A 122 -4.50 -4.63 6.24
CA GLN A 122 -3.17 -5.23 6.32
C GLN A 122 -2.60 -5.18 7.75
N LEU A 123 -2.92 -4.14 8.53
CA LEU A 123 -2.56 -4.11 9.95
C LEU A 123 -3.28 -5.19 10.76
N PHE A 124 -4.57 -5.43 10.48
CA PHE A 124 -5.31 -6.52 11.12
C PHE A 124 -4.84 -7.90 10.66
N GLU A 125 -4.52 -8.10 9.38
CA GLU A 125 -3.91 -9.33 8.88
C GLU A 125 -2.63 -9.68 9.66
N ASN A 126 -1.77 -8.70 9.90
CA ASN A 126 -0.55 -8.91 10.68
C ASN A 126 -0.79 -9.15 12.18
N GLU A 127 -1.85 -8.59 12.76
CA GLU A 127 -2.15 -8.66 14.19
C GLU A 127 -3.02 -9.87 14.57
N VAL A 128 -3.78 -10.40 13.61
CA VAL A 128 -4.79 -11.46 13.79
C VAL A 128 -4.43 -12.66 12.88
N PRO A 129 -3.70 -13.67 13.41
CA PRO A 129 -3.28 -14.84 12.64
C PRO A 129 -4.44 -15.62 12.00
N GLU A 130 -5.62 -15.56 12.58
CA GLU A 130 -6.81 -16.21 12.04
C GLU A 130 -7.26 -15.64 10.68
N ILE A 131 -6.89 -14.38 10.39
CA ILE A 131 -7.12 -13.75 9.08
C ILE A 131 -6.14 -14.30 8.05
N GLU A 132 -4.85 -14.34 8.40
CA GLU A 132 -3.79 -14.89 7.56
C GLU A 132 -4.06 -16.38 7.22
N GLN A 133 -4.59 -17.14 8.17
CA GLN A 133 -4.96 -18.55 7.99
C GLN A 133 -6.28 -18.76 7.22
N GLY A 134 -6.99 -17.69 6.87
CA GLY A 134 -8.28 -17.76 6.15
C GLY A 134 -9.45 -18.29 6.98
N LEU A 135 -9.33 -18.33 8.31
CA LEU A 135 -10.42 -18.73 9.22
C LEU A 135 -11.42 -17.60 9.45
N LEU A 136 -10.93 -16.36 9.32
CA LEU A 136 -11.66 -15.11 9.40
C LEU A 136 -11.32 -14.25 8.18
N GLU A 137 -12.27 -13.49 7.67
CA GLU A 137 -12.05 -12.59 6.55
C GLU A 137 -12.57 -11.20 6.86
N ILE A 138 -11.80 -10.18 6.51
CA ILE A 138 -12.28 -8.79 6.47
C ILE A 138 -12.98 -8.61 5.11
N LYS A 139 -14.31 -8.44 5.12
CA LYS A 139 -15.13 -8.25 3.90
C LYS A 139 -15.16 -6.80 3.44
N ALA A 140 -15.18 -5.84 4.36
CA ALA A 140 -15.13 -4.42 4.01
C ALA A 140 -14.32 -3.62 5.02
N ALA A 141 -13.76 -2.50 4.57
CA ALA A 141 -13.11 -1.50 5.40
C ALA A 141 -13.50 -0.11 4.89
N ALA A 142 -13.96 0.75 5.79
CA ALA A 142 -14.27 2.14 5.52
C ALA A 142 -13.53 3.01 6.54
N ARG A 143 -12.96 4.14 6.11
CA ARG A 143 -12.00 4.87 6.92
C ARG A 143 -12.00 6.37 6.66
N ASP A 144 -12.20 7.13 7.72
CA ASP A 144 -11.87 8.54 7.84
C ASP A 144 -10.55 8.65 8.63
N ALA A 145 -9.44 8.71 7.89
CA ALA A 145 -8.10 8.58 8.44
C ALA A 145 -7.83 9.58 9.59
N GLY A 146 -7.34 9.07 10.72
CA GLY A 146 -7.05 9.84 11.93
C GLY A 146 -8.27 10.19 12.79
N VAL A 147 -9.48 9.77 12.38
CA VAL A 147 -10.71 10.00 13.12
C VAL A 147 -11.36 8.67 13.50
N ARG A 148 -11.83 7.92 12.49
CA ARG A 148 -12.57 6.68 12.70
C ARG A 148 -12.44 5.74 11.49
N ALA A 149 -12.33 4.46 11.75
CA ALA A 149 -12.51 3.40 10.78
C ALA A 149 -13.53 2.37 11.26
N LYS A 150 -14.14 1.69 10.29
CA LYS A 150 -14.96 0.51 10.49
C LYS A 150 -14.44 -0.62 9.62
N ILE A 151 -14.32 -1.81 10.20
CA ILE A 151 -14.09 -3.04 9.44
C ILE A 151 -15.25 -4.00 9.63
N ALA A 152 -15.65 -4.66 8.55
CA ALA A 152 -16.67 -5.70 8.55
C ALA A 152 -16.00 -7.06 8.42
N VAL A 153 -16.23 -7.94 9.39
CA VAL A 153 -15.58 -9.24 9.50
C VAL A 153 -16.58 -10.39 9.46
N VAL A 154 -16.15 -11.52 8.90
CA VAL A 154 -16.91 -12.77 8.91
C VAL A 154 -15.98 -13.93 9.26
N ALA A 155 -16.48 -14.89 10.03
CA ALA A 155 -15.82 -16.17 10.23
C ALA A 155 -16.66 -17.27 9.57
N TYR A 156 -15.98 -18.23 8.94
CA TYR A 156 -16.65 -19.37 8.31
C TYR A 156 -16.87 -20.54 9.28
N ASP A 157 -16.06 -20.62 10.34
CA ASP A 157 -16.23 -21.58 11.42
C ASP A 157 -17.03 -20.95 12.57
N LYS A 158 -18.16 -21.57 12.94
CA LYS A 158 -19.05 -21.12 14.02
C LYS A 158 -18.39 -21.12 15.41
N ARG A 159 -17.25 -21.79 15.57
CA ARG A 159 -16.47 -21.82 16.81
C ARG A 159 -15.62 -20.57 17.01
N ILE A 160 -15.47 -19.76 15.96
CA ILE A 160 -14.66 -18.54 15.97
C ILE A 160 -15.61 -17.36 16.16
N ASP A 161 -15.37 -16.57 17.20
CA ASP A 161 -16.00 -15.27 17.36
C ASP A 161 -15.17 -14.22 16.60
N PRO A 162 -15.64 -13.72 15.43
CA PRO A 162 -14.83 -12.85 14.61
C PRO A 162 -14.55 -11.48 15.27
N ILE A 163 -15.50 -10.94 16.04
CA ILE A 163 -15.26 -9.67 16.75
C ILE A 163 -14.25 -9.91 17.86
N GLY A 164 -14.49 -10.91 18.72
CA GLY A 164 -13.61 -11.23 19.84
C GLY A 164 -12.18 -11.53 19.41
N THR A 165 -12.00 -12.26 18.31
CA THR A 165 -10.70 -12.59 17.73
C THR A 165 -9.95 -11.36 17.21
N CYS A 166 -10.64 -10.41 16.55
CA CYS A 166 -10.02 -9.16 16.10
C CYS A 166 -9.75 -8.17 17.25
N VAL A 167 -10.59 -8.16 18.28
CA VAL A 167 -10.39 -7.33 19.49
C VAL A 167 -9.21 -7.84 20.31
N GLY A 168 -9.09 -9.16 20.47
CA GLY A 168 -8.08 -9.81 21.29
C GLY A 168 -8.32 -9.65 22.79
N MET A 169 -7.47 -10.27 23.60
CA MET A 169 -7.58 -10.25 25.06
C MET A 169 -7.56 -8.81 25.58
N ARG A 170 -8.67 -8.37 26.20
CA ARG A 170 -8.85 -6.98 26.69
C ARG A 170 -8.59 -5.91 25.62
N GLY A 171 -8.87 -6.20 24.35
CA GLY A 171 -8.68 -5.24 23.27
C GLY A 171 -7.23 -5.07 22.82
N SER A 172 -6.32 -5.98 23.17
CA SER A 172 -4.89 -5.85 22.87
C SER A 172 -4.60 -5.65 21.39
N ARG A 173 -5.25 -6.45 20.53
CA ARG A 173 -5.01 -6.47 19.08
C ARG A 173 -5.52 -5.19 18.42
N VAL A 174 -6.80 -4.86 18.64
CA VAL A 174 -7.38 -3.61 18.12
C VAL A 174 -6.62 -2.37 18.65
N THR A 175 -6.15 -2.39 19.90
CA THR A 175 -5.37 -1.28 20.46
C THR A 175 -4.03 -1.11 19.76
N ALA A 176 -3.34 -2.22 19.41
CA ALA A 176 -2.10 -2.17 18.64
C ALA A 176 -2.31 -1.51 17.25
N VAL A 177 -3.37 -1.93 16.53
CA VAL A 177 -3.75 -1.32 15.25
C VAL A 177 -4.07 0.16 15.41
N ARG A 178 -4.87 0.52 16.43
CA ARG A 178 -5.22 1.93 16.72
C ARG A 178 -4.00 2.80 17.00
N ASN A 179 -3.02 2.28 17.73
CA ASN A 179 -1.79 3.00 18.03
C ASN A 179 -0.98 3.26 16.75
N GLU A 180 -0.89 2.27 15.86
CA GLU A 180 -0.24 2.44 14.56
C GLU A 180 -0.97 3.47 13.68
N LEU A 181 -2.29 3.60 13.81
CA LEU A 181 -3.10 4.59 13.09
C LEU A 181 -3.20 5.96 13.80
N GLY A 182 -2.33 6.24 14.77
CA GLY A 182 -2.29 7.54 15.45
C GLY A 182 -3.47 7.80 16.40
N GLY A 183 -4.07 6.74 16.95
CA GLY A 183 -5.17 6.81 17.93
C GLY A 183 -6.58 6.82 17.32
N GLU A 184 -6.68 6.60 16.00
CA GLU A 184 -7.94 6.44 15.27
C GLU A 184 -8.92 5.52 16.01
N GLN A 185 -10.22 5.85 16.03
CA GLN A 185 -11.23 4.96 16.61
C GLN A 185 -11.56 3.85 15.63
N VAL A 186 -11.44 2.59 16.05
CA VAL A 186 -11.68 1.44 15.16
C VAL A 186 -12.86 0.65 15.69
N ASP A 187 -13.94 0.61 14.93
CA ASP A 187 -15.09 -0.22 15.22
C ASP A 187 -15.06 -1.49 14.35
N ILE A 188 -15.35 -2.64 14.95
CA ILE A 188 -15.36 -3.94 14.27
C ILE A 188 -16.82 -4.42 14.27
N VAL A 189 -17.37 -4.68 13.09
CA VAL A 189 -18.78 -5.09 12.92
C VAL A 189 -18.86 -6.43 12.22
N LEU A 190 -19.95 -7.17 12.49
CA LEU A 190 -20.23 -8.40 11.75
C LEU A 190 -20.68 -8.05 10.33
N TRP A 191 -20.09 -8.74 9.36
CA TRP A 191 -20.59 -8.73 8.00
C TRP A 191 -21.80 -9.66 7.86
N SER A 192 -22.74 -9.28 6.99
CA SER A 192 -23.92 -10.07 6.67
C SER A 192 -24.19 -10.00 5.16
N GLU A 193 -24.64 -11.10 4.57
CA GLU A 193 -25.17 -11.13 3.20
C GLU A 193 -26.49 -10.38 3.07
N ASP A 194 -27.29 -10.35 4.15
CA ASP A 194 -28.50 -9.53 4.21
C ASP A 194 -28.10 -8.06 4.38
N PRO A 195 -28.35 -7.19 3.37
CA PRO A 195 -27.99 -5.77 3.43
C PRO A 195 -28.64 -5.04 4.60
N ALA A 196 -29.87 -5.39 4.97
CA ALA A 196 -30.56 -4.74 6.09
C ALA A 196 -29.82 -5.01 7.40
N GLN A 197 -29.48 -6.27 7.68
CA GLN A 197 -28.69 -6.65 8.86
C GLN A 197 -27.31 -6.00 8.85
N PHE A 198 -26.65 -5.96 7.68
CA PHE A 198 -25.33 -5.37 7.57
C PHE A 198 -25.34 -3.86 7.86
N VAL A 199 -26.34 -3.13 7.36
CA VAL A 199 -26.51 -1.69 7.61
C VAL A 199 -26.79 -1.43 9.10
N ILE A 200 -27.63 -2.23 9.77
CA ILE A 200 -27.86 -2.11 11.22
C ILE A 200 -26.53 -2.23 11.97
N GLY A 201 -25.76 -3.27 11.67
CA GLY A 201 -24.46 -3.51 12.30
C GLY A 201 -23.46 -2.39 12.03
N ALA A 202 -23.40 -1.88 10.80
CA ALA A 202 -22.49 -0.82 10.40
C ALA A 202 -22.76 0.52 11.11
N LEU A 203 -24.01 0.78 11.52
CA LEU A 203 -24.41 1.99 12.25
C LEU A 203 -24.05 1.94 13.75
N ALA A 204 -23.60 0.80 14.28
CA ALA A 204 -23.13 0.70 15.66
C ALA A 204 -22.06 1.78 15.95
N PRO A 205 -22.11 2.47 17.11
CA PRO A 205 -22.93 2.20 18.29
C PRO A 205 -24.32 2.87 18.31
N ALA A 206 -24.78 3.46 17.21
CA ALA A 206 -26.11 4.06 17.15
C ALA A 206 -27.21 2.99 17.08
N ASN A 207 -28.33 3.23 17.75
CA ASN A 207 -29.52 2.36 17.67
C ASN A 207 -30.35 2.74 16.46
N VAL A 208 -30.74 1.75 15.65
CA VAL A 208 -31.54 1.95 14.45
C VAL A 208 -33.01 1.66 14.76
N GLU A 209 -33.89 2.63 14.54
CA GLU A 209 -35.34 2.48 14.80
C GLU A 209 -36.08 1.78 13.65
N SER A 210 -35.74 2.11 12.40
CA SER A 210 -36.33 1.46 11.22
C SER A 210 -35.38 1.57 10.02
N ILE A 211 -35.47 0.59 9.11
CA ILE A 211 -34.78 0.59 7.83
C ILE A 211 -35.82 0.37 6.74
N VAL A 212 -35.76 1.19 5.70
CA VAL A 212 -36.52 1.01 4.47
C VAL A 212 -35.52 0.72 3.36
N VAL A 213 -35.62 -0.46 2.77
CA VAL A 213 -34.78 -0.87 1.64
C VAL A 213 -35.55 -0.57 0.36
N ASP A 214 -34.93 0.18 -0.54
CA ASP A 214 -35.46 0.45 -1.89
C ASP A 214 -34.90 -0.61 -2.85
N GLU A 215 -35.73 -1.58 -3.24
CA GLU A 215 -35.31 -2.73 -4.05
C GLU A 215 -34.98 -2.35 -5.52
N ASP A 216 -35.40 -1.16 -5.98
CA ASP A 216 -35.25 -0.74 -7.39
C ASP A 216 -33.86 -0.15 -7.73
N LYS A 217 -32.96 -0.03 -6.76
CA LYS A 217 -31.59 0.48 -6.94
C LYS A 217 -30.54 -0.48 -6.40
N SER A 218 -30.44 -1.66 -6.99
CA SER A 218 -29.18 -2.41 -6.91
C SER A 218 -28.20 -1.90 -7.99
N PRO A 219 -26.92 -1.68 -7.66
CA PRO A 219 -25.88 -1.33 -8.63
C PRO A 219 -25.58 -2.46 -9.61
#